data_AF-A0A0R1TX82-F1
#
_entry.id   AF-A0A0R1TX82-F1
#
_cell.length_a   1.000
_cell.length_b   1.000
_cell.length_c   1.000
_cell.angle_alpha   90.00
_cell.angle_beta   90.00
_cell.angle_gamma   90.00
#
_symmetry.space_group_name_H-M   'P 1'
#
loop_
_entity.id
_entity.type
_entity.pdbx_description
1 polymer ?
#
loop_
_entity_poly.entity_id
_entity_poly.type
_entity_poly.pdbx_seq_one_letter_code
_entity_poly.pdbx_strand_id
1 'polypeptide(L)'
;MCLRAFKFEQVSRLNAVSVPFYAIGMFLFKAVWSVEALITMVILFGISSLIGWYQAKDAIMQDTAKFDKYGRPIKLIRAGNSYIIGWFLVFIVGMGLAALADHGLSIAYLLEEFSEDVFGNLFVVGDIATNNTWYLWEISGVSNLAYTYFLERKFPTLIDAFRKPR
;
A
#
# COMPACT_ATOMS: atom_id res chain seq x y z
N MET A 1 -7.85 -3.96 10.54
CA MET A 1 -8.25 -4.29 9.15
C MET A 1 -8.51 -5.78 8.85
N CYS A 2 -8.04 -6.77 9.62
CA CYS A 2 -8.27 -8.20 9.31
C CYS A 2 -9.74 -8.57 9.10
N LEU A 3 -10.67 -8.04 9.89
CA LEU A 3 -12.12 -8.25 9.71
C LEU A 3 -12.72 -7.49 8.51
N ARG A 4 -12.07 -6.41 8.06
CA ARG A 4 -12.51 -5.57 6.92
C ARG A 4 -12.06 -6.13 5.58
N ALA A 5 -10.90 -6.79 5.52
CA ALA A 5 -10.44 -7.52 4.34
C ALA A 5 -11.42 -8.63 3.90
N PHE A 6 -12.24 -9.14 4.83
CA PHE A 6 -13.32 -10.10 4.56
C PHE A 6 -14.69 -9.46 4.32
N LYS A 7 -14.81 -8.14 4.44
CA LYS A 7 -16.04 -7.40 4.15
C LYS A 7 -15.93 -6.73 2.80
N PHE A 8 -17.08 -6.56 2.18
CA PHE A 8 -17.21 -5.79 0.95
C PHE A 8 -17.16 -4.30 1.32
N GLU A 9 -16.08 -3.63 0.94
CA GLU A 9 -15.90 -2.20 1.18
C GLU A 9 -15.91 -1.42 -0.13
N GLN A 10 -16.47 -0.21 -0.06
CA GLN A 10 -16.44 0.70 -1.20
C GLN A 10 -15.00 1.11 -1.47
N VAL A 11 -14.60 1.01 -2.73
CA VAL A 11 -13.26 1.42 -3.15
C VAL A 11 -13.15 2.94 -3.07
N SER A 12 -12.24 3.43 -2.21
CA SER A 12 -11.96 4.85 -2.04
C SER A 12 -10.78 5.29 -2.90
N ARG A 13 -10.96 6.36 -3.69
CA ARG A 13 -9.89 6.99 -4.49
C ARG A 13 -8.72 7.48 -3.64
N LEU A 14 -8.99 7.94 -2.42
CA LEU A 14 -7.94 8.44 -1.54
C LEU A 14 -6.94 7.32 -1.21
N ASN A 15 -7.46 6.14 -0.85
CA ASN A 15 -6.63 5.00 -0.46
C ASN A 15 -5.99 4.32 -1.68
N ALA A 16 -6.68 4.26 -2.82
CA ALA A 16 -6.17 3.61 -4.02
C ALA A 16 -5.18 4.47 -4.83
N VAL A 17 -5.25 5.80 -4.73
CA VAL A 17 -4.48 6.71 -5.59
C VAL A 17 -3.72 7.76 -4.79
N SER A 18 -4.36 8.49 -3.88
CA SER A 18 -3.67 9.63 -3.24
C SER A 18 -2.55 9.17 -2.30
N VAL A 19 -2.78 8.14 -1.48
CA VAL A 19 -1.76 7.65 -0.54
C VAL A 19 -0.55 7.02 -1.24
N PRO A 20 -0.70 6.13 -2.24
CA PRO A 20 0.45 5.51 -2.88
C PRO A 20 1.32 6.52 -3.63
N PHE A 21 0.70 7.52 -4.29
CA PHE A 21 1.45 8.58 -4.97
C PHE A 21 2.16 9.52 -3.99
N TYR A 22 1.56 9.80 -2.84
CA TYR A 22 2.25 10.54 -1.78
C TYR A 22 3.49 9.78 -1.29
N ALA A 23 3.36 8.47 -1.04
CA ALA A 23 4.47 7.62 -0.61
C ALA A 23 5.59 7.58 -1.66
N ILE A 24 5.26 7.46 -2.95
CA ILE A 24 6.26 7.56 -4.02
C ILE A 24 6.92 8.95 -4.06
N GLY A 25 6.17 10.03 -3.86
CA GLY A 25 6.74 11.37 -3.78
C GLY A 25 7.73 11.51 -2.62
N MET A 26 7.39 10.98 -1.45
CA MET A 26 8.27 10.95 -0.28
C MET A 26 9.51 10.08 -0.49
N PHE A 27 9.36 8.94 -1.16
CA PHE A 27 10.49 8.10 -1.59
C PHE A 27 11.45 8.91 -2.47
N LEU A 28 10.95 9.54 -3.54
CA LEU A 28 11.79 10.31 -4.46
C LEU A 28 12.50 11.49 -3.77
N PHE A 29 11.84 12.13 -2.79
CA PHE A 29 12.42 13.24 -2.04
C PHE A 29 13.50 12.80 -1.04
N LYS A 30 13.31 11.65 -0.39
CA LYS A 30 14.24 11.11 0.64
C LYS A 30 15.27 10.12 0.07
N ALA A 31 15.14 9.74 -1.19
CA ALA A 31 15.99 8.75 -1.85
C ALA A 31 17.47 9.12 -1.74
N VAL A 32 18.27 8.14 -1.32
CA VAL A 32 19.73 8.22 -1.36
C VAL A 32 20.21 7.74 -2.72
N TRP A 33 21.07 8.53 -3.37
CA TRP A 33 21.60 8.23 -4.71
C TRP A 33 22.99 7.63 -4.64
N SER A 34 23.13 6.49 -3.95
CA SER A 34 24.35 5.66 -3.95
C SER A 34 24.14 4.37 -4.73
N VAL A 35 25.22 3.73 -5.18
CA VAL A 35 25.13 2.45 -5.91
C VAL A 35 24.45 1.38 -5.06
N GLU A 36 24.79 1.31 -3.78
CA GLU A 36 24.16 0.39 -2.82
C GLU A 36 22.66 0.67 -2.68
N ALA A 37 22.27 1.94 -2.53
CA ALA A 37 20.87 2.33 -2.43
C ALA A 37 20.10 2.01 -3.73
N LEU A 38 20.69 2.23 -4.90
CA LEU A 38 20.09 1.87 -6.19
C LEU A 38 19.87 0.36 -6.33
N ILE A 39 20.82 -0.47 -5.89
CA ILE A 39 20.65 -1.92 -5.86
C ILE A 39 19.48 -2.29 -4.94
N THR A 40 19.44 -1.72 -3.74
CA THR A 40 18.34 -1.93 -2.79
C THR A 40 16.99 -1.48 -3.38
N MET A 41 16.92 -0.33 -4.06
CA MET A 41 15.71 0.14 -4.74
C MET A 41 15.23 -0.88 -5.79
N VAL A 42 16.10 -1.34 -6.68
CA VAL A 42 15.71 -2.31 -7.72
C VAL A 42 15.18 -3.61 -7.12
N ILE A 43 15.83 -4.12 -6.07
CA ILE A 43 15.39 -5.32 -5.36
C ILE A 43 14.04 -5.07 -4.68
N LEU A 44 13.90 -3.93 -4.00
CA LEU A 44 12.71 -3.57 -3.24
C LEU A 44 11.51 -3.31 -4.15
N PHE A 45 11.71 -2.67 -5.29
CA PHE A 45 10.72 -2.51 -6.34
C PHE A 45 10.20 -3.87 -6.83
N GLY A 46 11.09 -4.84 -7.07
CA GLY A 46 10.73 -6.20 -7.44
C GLY A 46 9.89 -6.90 -6.36
N ILE A 47 10.38 -6.89 -5.11
CA ILE A 47 9.71 -7.53 -3.97
C ILE A 47 8.33 -6.90 -3.72
N SER A 48 8.26 -5.57 -3.65
CA SER A 48 7.01 -4.84 -3.41
C SER A 48 5.99 -5.04 -4.52
N SER A 49 6.43 -5.11 -5.79
CA SER A 49 5.56 -5.43 -6.92
C SER A 49 4.98 -6.84 -6.82
N LEU A 50 5.81 -7.83 -6.44
CA LEU A 50 5.37 -9.21 -6.22
C LEU A 50 4.39 -9.32 -5.05
N ILE A 51 4.63 -8.58 -3.97
CA ILE A 51 3.71 -8.50 -2.83
C ILE A 51 2.37 -7.90 -3.28
N GLY A 52 2.39 -6.77 -4.00
CA GLY A 52 1.16 -6.14 -4.50
C GLY A 52 0.36 -7.04 -5.44
N TRP A 53 1.04 -7.77 -6.32
CA TRP A 53 0.43 -8.83 -7.14
C TRP A 53 -0.26 -9.89 -6.28
N TYR A 54 0.45 -10.41 -5.29
CA TYR A 54 -0.07 -11.43 -4.40
C TYR A 54 -1.28 -10.91 -3.61
N GLN A 55 -1.24 -9.68 -3.12
CA GLN A 55 -2.36 -9.05 -2.39
C GLN A 55 -3.67 -9.03 -3.20
N ALA A 56 -3.61 -8.90 -4.52
CA ALA A 56 -4.80 -8.87 -5.39
C ALA A 56 -5.38 -10.27 -5.70
N LYS A 57 -4.67 -11.36 -5.36
CA LYS A 57 -4.99 -12.72 -5.79
C LYS A 57 -6.36 -13.20 -5.31
N ASP A 58 -6.70 -12.97 -4.05
CA ASP A 58 -7.97 -13.43 -3.45
C ASP A 58 -9.08 -12.38 -3.48
N ALA A 59 -8.82 -11.23 -4.10
CA ALA A 59 -9.79 -10.14 -4.14
C ALA A 59 -11.04 -10.55 -4.93
N ILE A 60 -12.22 -10.15 -4.45
CA ILE A 60 -13.51 -10.37 -5.09
C ILE A 60 -14.22 -9.02 -5.20
N MET A 61 -14.76 -8.72 -6.38
CA MET A 61 -15.53 -7.51 -6.63
C MET A 61 -17.01 -7.83 -6.77
N GLN A 62 -17.85 -6.95 -6.23
CA GLN A 62 -19.29 -6.93 -6.43
C GLN A 62 -19.71 -5.58 -7.01
N ASP A 63 -20.50 -5.67 -8.08
CA ASP A 63 -21.14 -4.50 -8.68
C ASP A 63 -22.40 -4.14 -7.90
N THR A 64 -22.64 -2.85 -7.73
CA THR A 64 -23.88 -2.35 -7.13
C THR A 64 -24.64 -1.50 -8.14
N ALA A 65 -25.97 -1.47 -8.03
CA ALA A 65 -26.83 -0.58 -8.80
C ALA A 65 -26.83 0.88 -8.27
N LYS A 66 -25.95 1.19 -7.30
CA LYS A 66 -25.89 2.48 -6.63
C LYS A 66 -24.79 3.36 -7.22
N PHE A 67 -25.03 4.66 -7.19
CA PHE A 67 -24.08 5.67 -7.63
C PHE A 67 -23.65 6.54 -6.44
N ASP A 68 -22.43 7.03 -6.47
CA ASP A 68 -21.92 7.96 -5.47
C ASP A 68 -22.43 9.39 -5.69
N LYS A 69 -22.06 10.32 -4.79
CA LYS A 69 -22.45 11.74 -4.88
C LYS A 69 -21.96 12.47 -6.14
N TYR A 70 -21.09 11.84 -6.92
CA TYR A 70 -20.55 12.36 -8.18
C TYR A 70 -21.06 11.57 -9.39
N GLY A 71 -22.07 10.70 -9.23
CA GLY A 71 -22.70 9.94 -10.30
C GLY A 71 -21.92 8.70 -10.76
N ARG A 72 -20.94 8.22 -9.99
CA ARG A 72 -20.07 7.10 -10.37
C ARG A 72 -20.58 5.78 -9.77
N PRO A 73 -20.51 4.65 -10.49
CA PRO A 73 -20.96 3.37 -9.96
C PRO A 73 -20.15 2.99 -8.72
N ILE A 74 -20.85 2.61 -7.65
CA ILE A 74 -20.22 2.11 -6.44
C ILE A 74 -19.82 0.66 -6.67
N LYS A 75 -18.51 0.39 -6.60
CA LYS A 75 -17.93 -0.95 -6.64
C LYS A 75 -17.51 -1.35 -5.23
N LEU A 76 -17.86 -2.56 -4.81
CA LEU A 76 -17.46 -3.11 -3.54
C LEU A 76 -16.36 -4.17 -3.75
N ILE A 77 -15.30 -4.11 -2.97
CA ILE A 77 -14.20 -5.08 -3.02
C ILE A 77 -14.02 -5.73 -1.65
N ARG A 78 -13.84 -7.04 -1.68
CA ARG A 78 -13.37 -7.86 -0.56
C ARG A 78 -11.96 -8.35 -0.89
N ALA A 79 -10.95 -7.90 -0.15
CA ALA A 79 -9.54 -8.14 -0.49
C ALA A 79 -9.06 -9.59 -0.24
N GLY A 80 -9.58 -10.26 0.80
CA GLY A 80 -9.28 -11.66 1.12
C GLY A 80 -7.97 -11.88 1.91
N ASN A 81 -7.58 -13.15 2.05
CA ASN A 81 -6.43 -13.57 2.88
C ASN A 81 -5.10 -13.08 2.33
N SER A 82 -4.89 -13.20 1.01
CA SER A 82 -3.64 -12.78 0.37
C SER A 82 -3.32 -11.30 0.61
N TYR A 83 -4.32 -10.43 0.77
CA TYR A 83 -4.11 -9.03 1.13
C TYR A 83 -3.49 -8.86 2.51
N ILE A 84 -4.00 -9.59 3.52
CA ILE A 84 -3.50 -9.55 4.90
C ILE A 84 -2.08 -10.11 4.96
N ILE A 85 -1.84 -11.24 4.29
CA ILE A 85 -0.52 -11.87 4.23
C ILE A 85 0.47 -10.93 3.54
N GLY A 86 0.10 -10.32 2.40
CA GLY A 86 0.97 -9.38 1.71
C GLY A 86 1.27 -8.13 2.54
N TRP A 87 0.30 -7.64 3.32
CA TRP A 87 0.56 -6.56 4.27
C TRP A 87 1.59 -6.96 5.33
N PHE A 88 1.47 -8.18 5.87
CA PHE A 88 2.46 -8.72 6.81
C PHE A 88 3.85 -8.90 6.17
N LEU A 89 3.92 -9.22 4.88
CA LEU A 89 5.18 -9.28 4.14
C LEU A 89 5.81 -7.88 3.96
N VAL A 90 5.02 -6.85 3.64
CA VAL A 90 5.51 -5.45 3.61
C VAL A 90 6.13 -5.09 4.96
N PHE A 91 5.45 -5.46 6.06
CA PHE A 91 5.95 -5.23 7.40
C PHE A 91 7.30 -5.91 7.67
N ILE A 92 7.40 -7.22 7.44
CA ILE A 92 8.63 -7.99 7.66
C ILE A 92 9.80 -7.41 6.87
N VAL A 93 9.58 -7.07 5.60
CA VAL A 93 10.64 -6.51 4.75
C VAL A 93 11.06 -5.13 5.25
N GLY A 94 10.10 -4.27 5.61
CA GLY A 94 10.39 -2.95 6.19
C GLY A 94 11.20 -3.03 7.49
N MET A 95 10.85 -3.97 8.38
CA MET A 95 11.62 -4.24 9.60
C MET A 95 13.03 -4.75 9.31
N GLY A 96 13.16 -5.69 8.36
CA GLY A 96 14.47 -6.23 7.96
C GLY A 96 15.41 -5.13 7.47
N LEU A 97 14.90 -4.21 6.64
CA LEU A 97 15.69 -3.08 6.14
C LEU A 97 16.04 -2.07 7.25
N ALA A 98 15.12 -1.80 8.18
CA ALA A 98 15.39 -0.93 9.31
C ALA A 98 16.49 -1.49 10.25
N ALA A 99 16.49 -2.81 10.46
CA ALA A 99 17.52 -3.49 11.24
C ALA A 99 18.89 -3.47 10.53
N LEU A 100 18.92 -3.62 9.20
CA LEU A 100 20.16 -3.60 8.41
C LEU A 100 20.75 -2.19 8.26
N ALA A 101 19.92 -1.15 8.29
CA ALA A 101 20.34 0.24 8.11
C ALA A 101 20.92 0.87 9.39
N ASP A 102 21.10 0.09 10.46
CA ASP A 102 21.71 0.48 11.76
C ASP A 102 21.09 1.75 12.38
N HIS A 103 19.82 2.02 12.07
CA HIS A 103 19.15 3.27 12.44
C HIS A 103 18.75 3.37 13.92
N GLY A 104 19.19 2.44 14.79
CA GLY A 104 18.79 2.41 16.20
C GLY A 104 17.27 2.33 16.41
N LEU A 105 16.51 2.04 15.35
CA LEU A 105 15.06 1.92 15.39
C LEU A 105 14.73 0.70 16.24
N SER A 106 14.29 0.96 17.48
CA SER A 106 13.83 -0.09 18.37
C SER A 106 12.68 -0.84 17.69
N ILE A 107 12.80 -2.17 17.63
CA ILE A 107 11.73 -3.06 17.17
C ILE A 107 10.43 -2.77 17.93
N ALA A 108 10.52 -2.35 19.20
CA ALA A 108 9.36 -1.96 19.99
C ALA A 108 8.68 -0.69 19.46
N TYR A 109 9.44 0.31 19.01
CA TYR A 109 8.90 1.54 18.42
C TYR A 109 8.19 1.26 17.10
N LEU A 110 8.80 0.42 16.25
CA LEU A 110 8.15 -0.06 15.04
C LEU A 110 6.86 -0.82 15.38
N LEU A 111 6.89 -1.74 16.35
CA LEU A 111 5.68 -2.46 16.76
C LEU A 111 4.58 -1.55 17.31
N GLU A 112 4.93 -0.48 18.02
CA GLU A 112 3.99 0.50 18.60
C GLU A 112 3.32 1.34 17.51
N GLU A 113 4.11 1.92 16.59
CA GLU A 113 3.60 2.66 15.43
C GLU A 113 2.78 1.74 14.50
N PHE A 114 3.19 0.47 14.36
CA PHE A 114 2.40 -0.55 13.68
C PHE A 114 1.10 -0.89 14.42
N SER A 115 1.08 -0.90 15.75
CA SER A 115 -0.12 -1.23 16.53
C SER A 115 -1.18 -0.13 16.47
N GLU A 116 -0.77 1.14 16.43
CA GLU A 116 -1.67 2.28 16.26
C GLU A 116 -2.20 2.36 14.81
N ASP A 117 -1.36 2.03 13.81
CA ASP A 117 -1.74 2.03 12.40
C ASP A 117 -2.58 0.83 11.94
N VAL A 118 -2.58 -0.28 12.68
CA VAL A 118 -3.45 -1.47 12.42
C VAL A 118 -4.95 -1.13 12.44
N PHE A 119 -5.33 0.02 13.02
CA PHE A 119 -6.72 0.49 13.11
C PHE A 119 -7.04 1.76 12.31
N GLY A 120 -6.06 2.55 11.91
CA GLY A 120 -6.30 3.92 11.49
C GLY A 120 -6.16 4.19 10.00
N ASN A 121 -4.95 4.38 9.55
CA ASN A 121 -4.64 4.89 8.22
C ASN A 121 -3.23 4.41 7.87
N LEU A 122 -3.01 4.16 6.58
CA LEU A 122 -1.69 3.92 6.02
C LEU A 122 -0.64 4.81 6.68
N PHE A 123 0.35 4.20 7.35
CA PHE A 123 1.61 4.80 7.79
C PHE A 123 1.42 6.24 8.25
N VAL A 124 1.09 6.45 9.54
CA VAL A 124 1.01 7.80 10.10
C VAL A 124 2.26 8.58 9.68
N VAL A 125 1.98 9.59 8.86
CA VAL A 125 2.92 10.43 8.11
C VAL A 125 3.80 11.30 9.04
N GLY A 126 3.70 11.10 10.35
CA GLY A 126 4.32 11.92 11.39
C GLY A 126 5.82 11.68 11.54
N ASP A 127 6.25 10.45 11.82
CA ASP A 127 7.62 10.22 12.31
C ASP A 127 8.58 9.55 11.32
N ILE A 128 8.09 9.14 10.14
CA ILE A 128 8.94 8.80 8.98
C ILE A 128 9.67 10.06 8.42
N ALA A 129 9.36 11.24 8.95
CA ALA A 129 9.94 12.52 8.53
C ALA A 129 11.40 12.71 8.99
N THR A 130 11.85 12.10 10.09
CA THR A 130 13.10 12.48 10.76
C THR A 130 14.31 11.59 10.43
N ASN A 131 14.11 10.32 10.06
CA ASN A 131 15.19 9.39 9.70
C ASN A 131 15.26 9.09 8.19
N ASN A 132 16.40 8.57 7.72
CA ASN A 132 16.69 8.24 6.32
C ASN A 132 15.96 6.96 5.84
N THR A 133 14.63 6.94 5.98
CA THR A 133 13.75 5.78 5.83
C THR A 133 13.15 5.67 4.42
N TRP A 134 13.89 6.09 3.38
CA TRP A 134 13.42 6.11 1.99
C TRP A 134 12.87 4.75 1.52
N TYR A 135 13.41 3.64 2.04
CA TYR A 135 12.98 2.29 1.73
C TYR A 135 11.56 1.96 2.24
N LEU A 136 11.12 2.56 3.36
CA LEU A 136 9.74 2.39 3.86
C LEU A 136 8.74 3.08 2.92
N TRP A 137 9.11 4.24 2.39
CA TRP A 137 8.30 4.97 1.41
C TRP A 137 8.18 4.19 0.09
N GLU A 138 9.28 3.60 -0.39
CA GLU A 138 9.28 2.81 -1.61
C GLU A 138 8.40 1.56 -1.48
N ILE A 139 8.65 0.72 -0.46
CA ILE A 139 7.90 -0.54 -0.33
C ILE A 139 6.41 -0.30 -0.16
N SER A 140 6.03 0.76 0.58
CA SER A 140 4.64 1.15 0.77
C SER A 140 4.01 1.68 -0.52
N GLY A 141 4.70 2.59 -1.21
CA GLY A 141 4.20 3.18 -2.45
C GLY A 141 4.06 2.16 -3.58
N VAL A 142 5.12 1.39 -3.83
CA VAL A 142 5.17 0.42 -4.93
C VAL A 142 4.23 -0.76 -4.69
N SER A 143 4.15 -1.32 -3.47
CA SER A 143 3.22 -2.43 -3.21
C SER A 143 1.76 -2.01 -3.37
N ASN A 144 1.37 -0.81 -2.91
CA ASN A 144 0.02 -0.31 -3.07
C ASN A 144 -0.34 0.02 -4.53
N LEU A 145 0.60 0.60 -5.29
CA LEU A 145 0.42 0.83 -6.72
C LEU A 145 0.29 -0.49 -7.48
N ALA A 146 1.17 -1.45 -7.19
CA ALA A 146 1.11 -2.78 -7.79
C ALA A 146 -0.21 -3.47 -7.45
N TYR A 147 -0.64 -3.47 -6.19
CA TYR A 147 -1.93 -4.01 -5.77
C TYR A 147 -3.08 -3.39 -6.57
N THR A 148 -3.14 -2.05 -6.65
CA THR A 148 -4.18 -1.34 -7.40
C THR A 148 -4.15 -1.70 -8.88
N TYR A 149 -2.97 -1.72 -9.50
CA TYR A 149 -2.79 -2.10 -10.90
C TYR A 149 -3.26 -3.54 -11.18
N PHE A 150 -2.88 -4.51 -10.34
CA PHE A 150 -3.31 -5.90 -10.51
C PHE A 150 -4.80 -6.10 -10.22
N LEU A 151 -5.36 -5.31 -9.30
CA LEU A 151 -6.79 -5.31 -9.02
C LEU A 151 -7.60 -4.76 -10.21
N GLU A 152 -7.14 -3.67 -10.84
CA GLU A 152 -7.73 -3.13 -12.07
C GLU A 152 -7.62 -4.10 -13.24
N ARG A 153 -6.48 -4.80 -13.38
CA ARG A 153 -6.30 -5.83 -14.41
C ARG A 153 -7.22 -7.04 -14.20
N LYS A 154 -7.47 -7.41 -12.95
CA LYS A 154 -8.39 -8.48 -12.58
C LYS A 154 -9.85 -8.08 -12.76
N PHE A 155 -10.17 -6.80 -12.50
CA PHE A 155 -11.51 -6.24 -12.56
C PHE A 155 -11.55 -4.99 -13.44
N PRO A 156 -11.65 -5.12 -14.77
CA PRO A 156 -11.56 -3.97 -15.69
C PRO A 156 -12.62 -2.88 -15.44
N THR A 157 -13.81 -3.23 -14.92
CA THR A 157 -14.88 -2.26 -14.59
C THR A 157 -14.61 -1.47 -13.31
N LEU A 158 -13.54 -1.78 -12.59
CA LEU A 158 -13.13 -1.02 -11.40
C LEU A 158 -12.77 0.42 -11.74
N ILE A 159 -12.22 0.67 -12.93
CA ILE A 159 -11.81 2.00 -13.37
C ILE A 159 -12.98 2.99 -13.42
N ASP A 160 -14.21 2.49 -13.59
CA ASP A 160 -15.43 3.29 -13.64
C ASP A 160 -15.77 3.88 -12.26
N ALA A 161 -15.34 3.26 -11.16
CA ALA A 161 -15.47 3.85 -9.82
C ALA A 161 -14.52 5.06 -9.63
N PHE A 162 -13.49 5.19 -10.47
CA PHE A 162 -12.49 6.25 -10.37
C PHE A 162 -12.74 7.41 -11.33
N ARG A 163 -13.25 7.13 -12.53
CA ARG A 163 -13.53 8.14 -13.56
C ARG A 163 -14.76 8.99 -13.22
N LYS A 164 -14.71 10.30 -13.48
CA LYS A 164 -15.93 11.14 -13.43
C LYS A 164 -16.88 10.68 -14.55
N PRO A 165 -18.21 10.65 -14.31
CA PRO A 165 -19.16 10.46 -15.40
C PRO A 165 -19.00 11.61 -16.39
N ARG A 166 -19.03 11.31 -17.68
CA ARG A 166 -19.10 12.33 -18.73
C ARG A 166 -20.49 12.94 -18.76
#